data_AF-A0A2A4WNW5-F1
#
_entry.id   AF-A0A2A4WNW5-F1
#
_cell.length_a   1.000
_cell.length_b   1.000
_cell.length_c   1.000
_cell.angle_alpha   90.00
_cell.angle_beta   90.00
_cell.angle_gamma   90.00
#
_symmetry.space_group_name_H-M   'P 1'
#
loop_
_entity.id
_entity.type
_entity.pdbx_description
1 polymer ?
#
loop_
_entity_poly.entity_id
_entity_poly.type
_entity_poly.pdbx_seq_one_letter_code
_entity_poly.pdbx_strand_id
1 'polypeptide(L)'
;MKKTRLFCIILLVVLLQGCAYMSARSPHVLENIDILVAEDRYAHAQKVLFHVSESHVDYFKVAALIAGIDKQVIVYEQTILEEGRALEKSGEWYRAKQYYQTALNNIPGSEKINSALQALHFKLAVRVAELELGLLVLQAEWLKKTVGIQGELALITPGSWLKESRWKRDKEKSKKVAELLAERAQVAFEQENFFLAEKLLSLAWQLNPMPMIDALKQSVLENQQLLTKQLQAIENEKRQSQAENNRRQQQVVIESRRKMRGILNVSLLEAVENHELIKALDYVAKLKLLGELDESEVALAQDLSILLDKQVEDNVSLGVEYYGVGQYIKAIGAWKNALALAPDNEQALEHIGRAERILEKLQRLRDSKKEASQQ
;
A
#
# COMPACT_ATOMS: atom_id res chain seq x y z
N MET A 1 29.64 -34.52 -50.74
CA MET A 1 28.76 -33.33 -50.89
C MET A 1 28.41 -32.59 -49.60
N LYS A 2 28.45 -33.21 -48.40
CA LYS A 2 28.23 -32.49 -47.11
C LYS A 2 29.43 -31.64 -46.65
N LYS A 3 30.68 -32.06 -46.93
CA LYS A 3 31.91 -31.33 -46.54
C LYS A 3 32.11 -30.02 -47.32
N THR A 4 31.72 -29.98 -48.61
CA THR A 4 31.81 -28.76 -49.43
C THR A 4 30.78 -27.71 -49.01
N ARG A 5 29.57 -28.11 -48.59
CA ARG A 5 28.57 -27.18 -48.04
C ARG A 5 29.00 -26.57 -46.69
N LEU A 6 29.66 -27.35 -45.82
CA LEU A 6 30.18 -26.84 -44.56
C LEU A 6 31.33 -25.84 -44.76
N PHE A 7 32.22 -26.10 -45.72
CA PHE A 7 33.32 -25.19 -46.06
C PHE A 7 32.81 -23.88 -46.67
N CYS A 8 31.77 -23.93 -47.52
CA CYS A 8 31.14 -22.72 -48.07
C CYS A 8 30.47 -21.87 -46.98
N ILE A 9 29.86 -22.46 -45.95
CA ILE A 9 29.25 -21.72 -44.84
C ILE A 9 30.32 -21.04 -43.97
N ILE A 10 31.43 -21.72 -43.69
CA ILE A 10 32.56 -21.15 -42.93
C ILE A 10 33.23 -20.01 -43.71
N LEU A 11 33.43 -20.16 -45.03
CA LEU A 11 33.98 -19.11 -45.88
C LEU A 11 33.05 -17.87 -45.96
N LEU A 12 31.73 -18.08 -45.97
CA LEU A 12 30.74 -17.00 -46.02
C LEU A 12 30.67 -16.20 -44.70
N VAL A 13 30.86 -16.87 -43.55
CA VAL A 13 30.93 -16.21 -42.23
C VAL A 13 32.20 -15.37 -42.08
N VAL A 14 33.33 -15.80 -42.65
CA VAL A 14 34.58 -15.01 -42.66
C VAL A 14 34.45 -13.77 -43.57
N LEU A 15 33.75 -13.89 -44.71
CA LEU A 15 33.52 -12.75 -45.63
C LEU A 15 32.58 -11.69 -45.03
N LEU A 16 31.59 -12.07 -44.22
CA LEU A 16 30.70 -11.11 -43.53
C LEU A 16 31.42 -10.32 -42.42
N GLN A 17 32.47 -10.87 -41.80
CA GLN A 17 33.30 -10.12 -40.85
C GLN A 17 34.30 -9.17 -41.53
N GLY A 18 34.66 -9.43 -42.79
CA GLY A 18 35.58 -8.59 -43.56
C GLY A 18 35.04 -7.19 -43.87
N CYS A 19 33.73 -7.04 -44.05
CA CYS A 19 33.12 -5.75 -44.42
C CYS A 19 33.23 -4.69 -43.30
N ALA A 20 33.02 -5.08 -42.04
CA ALA A 20 33.17 -4.18 -40.90
C ALA A 20 34.65 -3.79 -40.65
N TYR A 21 35.56 -4.71 -40.95
CA TYR A 21 37.00 -4.49 -40.78
C TYR A 21 37.59 -3.57 -41.88
N MET A 22 37.10 -3.66 -43.11
CA MET A 22 37.51 -2.75 -44.19
C MET A 22 36.96 -1.34 -44.01
N SER A 23 35.71 -1.18 -43.52
CA SER A 23 35.13 0.14 -43.27
C SER A 23 35.86 0.89 -42.14
N ALA A 24 36.38 0.18 -41.13
CA ALA A 24 37.10 0.77 -40.00
C ALA A 24 38.51 1.32 -40.35
N ARG A 25 39.04 1.01 -41.54
CA ARG A 25 40.32 1.53 -42.07
C ARG A 25 40.16 2.57 -43.18
N SER A 26 38.92 2.92 -43.53
CA SER A 26 38.64 3.93 -44.55
C SER A 26 39.00 5.34 -44.04
N PRO A 27 39.55 6.23 -44.87
CA PRO A 27 39.69 7.65 -44.52
C PRO A 27 38.36 8.33 -44.14
N HIS A 28 37.23 7.75 -44.54
CA HIS A 28 35.87 8.28 -44.32
C HIS A 28 35.06 7.47 -43.28
N VAL A 29 35.72 6.90 -42.26
CA VAL A 29 35.01 6.11 -41.21
C VAL A 29 33.86 6.90 -40.58
N LEU A 30 34.04 8.20 -40.33
CA LEU A 30 33.06 9.04 -39.65
C LEU A 30 31.77 9.25 -40.46
N GLU A 31 31.87 9.47 -41.76
CA GLU A 31 30.72 9.68 -42.64
C GLU A 31 29.84 8.41 -42.74
N ASN A 32 30.47 7.24 -42.69
CA ASN A 32 29.76 5.97 -42.65
C ASN A 32 29.05 5.72 -41.31
N ILE A 33 29.53 6.28 -40.20
CA ILE A 33 28.88 6.17 -38.89
C ILE A 33 27.60 7.00 -38.86
N ASP A 34 27.61 8.21 -39.41
CA ASP A 34 26.42 9.08 -39.45
C ASP A 34 25.27 8.43 -40.23
N ILE A 35 25.59 7.75 -41.35
CA ILE A 35 24.59 7.00 -42.13
C ILE A 35 24.02 5.84 -41.31
N LEU A 36 24.88 5.05 -40.63
CA LEU A 36 24.41 3.93 -39.82
C LEU A 36 23.55 4.37 -38.64
N VAL A 37 23.87 5.52 -38.05
CA VAL A 37 23.09 6.13 -36.98
C VAL A 37 21.75 6.64 -37.51
N ALA A 38 21.72 7.29 -38.70
CA ALA A 38 20.49 7.76 -39.32
C ALA A 38 19.55 6.61 -39.74
N GLU A 39 20.09 5.42 -39.98
CA GLU A 39 19.32 4.19 -40.25
C GLU A 39 18.94 3.41 -38.97
N ASP A 40 19.16 3.95 -37.77
CA ASP A 40 18.97 3.29 -36.47
C ASP A 40 19.81 2.02 -36.28
N ARG A 41 20.88 1.83 -37.05
CA ARG A 41 21.74 0.63 -37.00
C ARG A 41 22.85 0.79 -35.95
N TYR A 42 22.46 1.11 -34.73
CA TYR A 42 23.37 1.44 -33.62
C TYR A 42 24.36 0.32 -33.30
N ALA A 43 23.93 -0.94 -33.28
CA ALA A 43 24.83 -2.07 -33.01
C ALA A 43 25.91 -2.23 -34.10
N HIS A 44 25.59 -1.89 -35.35
CA HIS A 44 26.58 -1.91 -36.42
C HIS A 44 27.54 -0.72 -36.29
N ALA A 45 27.02 0.47 -35.98
CA ALA A 45 27.84 1.67 -35.76
C ALA A 45 28.85 1.47 -34.62
N GLN A 46 28.40 0.98 -33.46
CA GLN A 46 29.27 0.66 -32.31
C GLN A 46 30.30 -0.40 -32.68
N LYS A 47 29.92 -1.44 -33.43
CA LYS A 47 30.86 -2.49 -33.87
C LYS A 47 31.95 -1.94 -34.79
N VAL A 48 31.62 -1.04 -35.72
CA VAL A 48 32.61 -0.40 -36.59
C VAL A 48 33.57 0.46 -35.75
N LEU A 49 33.04 1.28 -34.84
CA LEU A 49 33.85 2.14 -33.96
C LEU A 49 34.79 1.34 -33.04
N PHE A 50 34.35 0.18 -32.53
CA PHE A 50 35.17 -0.69 -31.69
C PHE A 50 36.41 -1.27 -32.42
N HIS A 51 36.38 -1.35 -33.76
CA HIS A 51 37.49 -1.88 -34.57
C HIS A 51 38.41 -0.79 -35.13
N VAL A 52 38.15 0.49 -34.84
CA VAL A 52 39.04 1.59 -35.26
C VAL A 52 40.35 1.52 -34.48
N SER A 53 41.48 1.54 -35.19
CA SER A 53 42.81 1.42 -34.57
C SER A 53 43.25 2.71 -33.89
N GLU A 54 44.00 2.60 -32.78
CA GLU A 54 44.62 3.74 -32.07
C GLU A 54 45.50 4.63 -32.95
N SER A 55 46.05 4.10 -34.04
CA SER A 55 46.87 4.85 -35.01
C SER A 55 46.06 5.63 -36.05
N HIS A 56 44.73 5.53 -36.03
CA HIS A 56 43.86 6.24 -36.96
C HIS A 56 43.77 7.73 -36.63
N VAL A 57 43.74 8.59 -37.66
CA VAL A 57 43.73 10.07 -37.52
C VAL A 57 42.57 10.55 -36.65
N ASP A 58 41.38 9.94 -36.78
CA ASP A 58 40.19 10.29 -36.01
C ASP A 58 39.98 9.46 -34.72
N TYR A 59 40.97 8.67 -34.27
CA TYR A 59 40.80 7.81 -33.09
C TYR A 59 40.37 8.60 -31.84
N PHE A 60 40.90 9.81 -31.67
CA PHE A 60 40.58 10.68 -30.54
C PHE A 60 39.08 11.06 -30.44
N LYS A 61 38.31 10.97 -31.53
CA LYS A 61 36.86 11.23 -31.55
C LYS A 61 36.01 10.00 -31.23
N VAL A 62 36.57 8.79 -31.34
CA VAL A 62 35.83 7.52 -31.23
C VAL A 62 35.09 7.40 -29.91
N ALA A 63 35.75 7.73 -28.78
CA ALA A 63 35.13 7.66 -27.46
C ALA A 63 33.91 8.60 -27.33
N ALA A 64 34.01 9.83 -27.86
CA ALA A 64 32.92 10.80 -27.85
C ALA A 64 31.74 10.35 -28.74
N LEU A 65 32.03 9.72 -29.89
CA LEU A 65 31.02 9.18 -30.80
C LEU A 65 30.29 7.99 -30.19
N ILE A 66 31.01 7.07 -29.53
CA ILE A 66 30.39 5.95 -28.79
C ILE A 66 29.45 6.51 -27.71
N ALA A 67 29.92 7.45 -26.90
CA ALA A 67 29.07 8.07 -25.86
C ALA A 67 27.85 8.82 -26.45
N GLY A 68 27.98 9.40 -27.64
CA GLY A 68 26.87 10.02 -28.37
C GLY A 68 25.85 9.00 -28.86
N ILE A 69 26.32 7.91 -29.46
CA ILE A 69 25.49 6.78 -29.91
C ILE A 69 24.77 6.14 -28.72
N ASP A 70 25.45 5.95 -27.59
CA ASP A 70 24.85 5.37 -26.39
C ASP A 70 23.67 6.20 -25.87
N LYS A 71 23.77 7.54 -25.94
CA LYS A 71 22.65 8.43 -25.61
C LYS A 71 21.48 8.26 -26.58
N GLN A 72 21.75 8.14 -27.88
CA GLN A 72 20.71 7.94 -28.88
C GLN A 72 20.05 6.56 -28.75
N VAL A 73 20.82 5.52 -28.45
CA VAL A 73 20.33 4.18 -28.12
C VAL A 73 19.32 4.22 -26.97
N ILE A 74 19.59 5.01 -25.91
CA ILE A 74 18.65 5.17 -24.79
C ILE A 74 17.32 5.79 -25.26
N VAL A 75 17.38 6.85 -26.08
CA VAL A 75 16.18 7.53 -26.59
C VAL A 75 15.40 6.64 -27.55
N TYR A 76 16.08 5.96 -28.46
CA TYR A 76 15.48 4.99 -29.37
C TYR A 76 14.81 3.86 -28.58
N GLU A 77 15.50 3.29 -27.60
CA GLU A 77 14.94 2.23 -26.75
C GLU A 77 13.66 2.67 -26.03
N GLN A 78 13.64 3.88 -25.47
CA GLN A 78 12.43 4.44 -24.85
C GLN A 78 11.28 4.57 -25.86
N THR A 79 11.57 5.10 -27.05
CA THR A 79 10.57 5.27 -28.12
C THR A 79 9.97 3.92 -28.55
N ILE A 80 10.82 2.91 -28.76
CA ILE A 80 10.37 1.56 -29.11
C ILE A 80 9.45 0.98 -28.03
N LEU A 81 9.80 1.16 -26.76
CA LEU A 81 9.01 0.64 -25.65
C LEU A 81 7.66 1.36 -25.52
N GLU A 82 7.61 2.67 -25.75
CA GLU A 82 6.37 3.46 -25.69
C GLU A 82 5.43 3.10 -26.84
N GLU A 83 5.91 3.12 -28.08
CA GLU A 83 5.12 2.79 -29.26
C GLU A 83 4.71 1.31 -29.26
N GLY A 84 5.63 0.41 -28.87
CA GLY A 84 5.33 -1.01 -28.72
C GLY A 84 4.20 -1.26 -27.71
N ARG A 85 4.23 -0.57 -26.55
CA ARG A 85 3.15 -0.64 -25.56
C ARG A 85 1.85 -0.01 -26.05
N ALA A 86 1.91 1.03 -26.90
CA ALA A 86 0.72 1.61 -27.51
C ALA A 86 0.05 0.61 -28.47
N LEU A 87 0.84 -0.09 -29.30
CA LEU A 87 0.37 -1.16 -30.18
C LEU A 87 -0.21 -2.34 -29.39
N GLU A 88 0.40 -2.70 -28.25
CA GLU A 88 -0.18 -3.70 -27.35
C GLU A 88 -1.56 -3.27 -26.83
N LYS A 89 -1.71 -2.01 -26.40
CA LYS A 89 -2.99 -1.48 -25.90
C LYS A 89 -4.07 -1.40 -26.98
N SER A 90 -3.71 -1.13 -28.23
CA SER A 90 -4.65 -1.13 -29.36
C SER A 90 -5.07 -2.53 -29.82
N GLY A 91 -4.44 -3.59 -29.31
CA GLY A 91 -4.70 -4.97 -29.70
C GLY A 91 -3.98 -5.39 -30.98
N GLU A 92 -3.06 -4.57 -31.50
CA GLU A 92 -2.23 -4.87 -32.67
C GLU A 92 -1.02 -5.75 -32.29
N TRP A 93 -1.27 -6.87 -31.61
CA TRP A 93 -0.24 -7.71 -30.98
C TRP A 93 0.83 -8.21 -31.95
N TYR A 94 0.44 -8.57 -33.17
CA TYR A 94 1.38 -9.03 -34.20
C TYR A 94 2.33 -7.90 -34.64
N ARG A 95 1.79 -6.69 -34.80
CA ARG A 95 2.58 -5.52 -35.17
C ARG A 95 3.54 -5.13 -34.04
N ALA A 96 3.07 -5.14 -32.80
CA ALA A 96 3.93 -4.91 -31.62
C ALA A 96 5.09 -5.92 -31.57
N LYS A 97 4.82 -7.20 -31.84
CA LYS A 97 5.85 -8.25 -31.90
C LYS A 97 6.89 -7.96 -32.99
N GLN A 98 6.46 -7.68 -34.21
CA GLN A 98 7.37 -7.35 -35.31
C GLN A 98 8.19 -6.10 -35.00
N TYR A 99 7.57 -5.12 -34.35
CA TYR A 99 8.20 -3.88 -33.96
C TYR A 99 9.36 -4.10 -32.98
N TYR A 100 9.13 -4.84 -31.89
CA TYR A 100 10.20 -5.21 -30.96
C TYR A 100 11.29 -6.08 -31.61
N GLN A 101 10.92 -7.04 -32.46
CA GLN A 101 11.90 -7.89 -33.15
C GLN A 101 12.81 -7.09 -34.09
N THR A 102 12.24 -6.12 -34.80
CA THR A 102 13.00 -5.21 -35.66
C THR A 102 13.94 -4.35 -34.84
N ALA A 103 13.47 -3.80 -33.71
CA ALA A 103 14.30 -3.03 -32.82
C ALA A 103 15.45 -3.84 -32.19
N LEU A 104 15.25 -5.14 -31.91
CA LEU A 104 16.33 -6.03 -31.45
C LEU A 104 17.34 -6.35 -32.54
N ASN A 105 17.01 -6.28 -33.84
CA ASN A 105 18.03 -6.37 -34.89
C ASN A 105 18.93 -5.12 -34.90
N ASN A 106 18.36 -3.97 -34.56
CA ASN A 106 19.06 -2.69 -34.49
C ASN A 106 19.92 -2.57 -33.21
N ILE A 107 19.42 -3.10 -32.10
CA ILE A 107 20.10 -3.11 -30.78
C ILE A 107 19.94 -4.50 -30.13
N PRO A 108 20.75 -5.51 -30.55
CA PRO A 108 20.62 -6.89 -30.05
C PRO A 108 20.88 -7.05 -28.55
N GLY A 109 21.61 -6.11 -27.94
CA GLY A 109 21.94 -6.12 -26.52
C GLY A 109 20.89 -5.46 -25.62
N SER A 110 19.77 -4.94 -26.15
CA SER A 110 18.77 -4.27 -25.31
C SER A 110 18.00 -5.30 -24.48
N GLU A 111 18.37 -5.41 -23.20
CA GLU A 111 17.63 -6.24 -22.24
C GLU A 111 16.19 -5.76 -22.09
N LYS A 112 15.94 -4.45 -22.11
CA LYS A 112 14.59 -3.90 -21.90
C LYS A 112 13.64 -4.27 -23.04
N ILE A 113 14.06 -4.15 -24.29
CA ILE A 113 13.23 -4.53 -25.45
C ILE A 113 13.03 -6.05 -25.48
N ASN A 114 14.07 -6.82 -25.16
CA ASN A 114 13.95 -8.27 -25.08
C ASN A 114 12.96 -8.72 -23.98
N SER A 115 13.03 -8.12 -22.80
CA SER A 115 12.06 -8.36 -21.73
C SER A 115 10.64 -7.95 -22.14
N ALA A 116 10.47 -6.84 -22.86
CA ALA A 116 9.15 -6.43 -23.38
C ALA A 116 8.60 -7.45 -24.39
N LEU A 117 9.42 -7.94 -25.32
CA LEU A 117 9.05 -8.97 -26.27
C LEU A 117 8.68 -10.30 -25.59
N GLN A 118 9.43 -10.72 -24.57
CA GLN A 118 9.13 -11.91 -23.78
C GLN A 118 7.81 -11.74 -23.02
N ALA A 119 7.57 -10.59 -22.40
CA ALA A 119 6.31 -10.28 -21.73
C ALA A 119 5.13 -10.31 -22.72
N LEU A 120 5.31 -9.77 -23.93
CA LEU A 120 4.32 -9.85 -25.00
C LEU A 120 4.03 -11.30 -25.41
N HIS A 121 5.06 -12.13 -25.60
CA HIS A 121 4.88 -13.55 -25.89
C HIS A 121 4.10 -14.28 -24.80
N PHE A 122 4.39 -14.01 -23.53
CA PHE A 122 3.65 -14.57 -22.41
C PHE A 122 2.17 -14.16 -22.44
N LYS A 123 1.88 -12.86 -22.61
CA LYS A 123 0.50 -12.34 -22.74
C LYS A 123 -0.25 -13.02 -23.90
N LEU A 124 0.40 -13.17 -25.05
CA LEU A 124 -0.19 -13.81 -26.22
C LEU A 124 -0.46 -15.30 -25.97
N ALA A 125 0.47 -16.02 -25.34
CA ALA A 125 0.29 -17.43 -25.01
C ALA A 125 -0.91 -17.64 -24.07
N VAL A 126 -1.04 -16.80 -23.04
CA VAL A 126 -2.20 -16.80 -22.14
C VAL A 126 -3.49 -16.55 -22.94
N ARG A 127 -3.50 -15.52 -23.80
CA ARG A 127 -4.70 -15.18 -24.58
C ARG A 127 -5.11 -16.28 -25.56
N VAL A 128 -4.15 -16.94 -26.21
CA VAL A 128 -4.41 -18.08 -27.08
C VAL A 128 -5.01 -19.23 -26.27
N ALA A 129 -4.42 -19.57 -25.12
CA ALA A 129 -4.93 -20.62 -24.25
C ALA A 129 -6.37 -20.35 -23.77
N GLU A 130 -6.69 -19.09 -23.42
CA GLU A 130 -8.05 -18.67 -23.07
C GLU A 130 -9.04 -18.88 -24.22
N LEU A 131 -8.69 -18.44 -25.43
CA LEU A 131 -9.56 -18.56 -26.60
C LEU A 131 -9.78 -20.02 -27.00
N GLU A 132 -8.73 -20.83 -26.99
CA GLU A 132 -8.83 -22.27 -27.23
C GLU A 132 -9.73 -22.96 -26.21
N LEU A 133 -9.56 -22.63 -24.92
CA LEU A 133 -10.43 -23.16 -23.87
C LEU A 133 -11.89 -22.73 -24.08
N GLY A 134 -12.12 -21.46 -24.44
CA GLY A 134 -13.46 -20.95 -24.75
C GLY A 134 -14.11 -21.70 -25.91
N LEU A 135 -13.37 -21.95 -26.99
CA LEU A 135 -13.84 -22.75 -28.13
C LEU A 135 -14.16 -24.20 -27.71
N LEU A 136 -13.31 -24.81 -26.89
CA LEU A 136 -13.52 -26.17 -26.38
C LEU A 136 -14.79 -26.25 -25.51
N VAL A 137 -15.00 -25.28 -24.63
CA VAL A 137 -16.20 -25.18 -23.78
C VAL A 137 -17.46 -24.99 -24.62
N LEU A 138 -17.43 -24.11 -25.62
CA LEU A 138 -18.58 -23.92 -26.53
C LEU A 138 -18.90 -25.20 -27.31
N GLN A 139 -17.86 -25.88 -27.81
CA GLN A 139 -18.03 -27.16 -28.49
C GLN A 139 -18.65 -28.22 -27.56
N ALA A 140 -18.19 -28.26 -26.31
CA ALA A 140 -18.72 -29.15 -25.29
C ALA A 140 -20.19 -28.84 -24.95
N GLU A 141 -20.56 -27.58 -24.77
CA GLU A 141 -21.94 -27.18 -24.50
C GLU A 141 -22.88 -27.52 -25.67
N TRP A 142 -22.41 -27.34 -26.91
CA TRP A 142 -23.15 -27.75 -28.09
C TRP A 142 -23.36 -29.27 -28.11
N LEU A 143 -22.29 -30.06 -27.95
CA LEU A 143 -22.35 -31.53 -27.93
C LEU A 143 -23.28 -32.05 -26.83
N LYS A 144 -23.22 -31.45 -25.64
CA LYS A 144 -24.10 -31.80 -24.51
C LYS A 144 -25.57 -31.69 -24.86
N LYS A 145 -25.95 -30.67 -25.63
CA LYS A 145 -27.35 -30.43 -26.04
C LYS A 145 -27.77 -31.28 -27.24
N THR A 146 -26.84 -31.59 -28.15
CA THR A 146 -27.20 -32.20 -29.45
C THR A 146 -27.11 -33.73 -29.47
N VAL A 147 -26.19 -34.34 -28.72
CA VAL A 147 -25.94 -35.79 -28.79
C VAL A 147 -27.17 -36.60 -28.36
N GLY A 148 -27.89 -36.16 -27.33
CA GLY A 148 -29.14 -36.79 -26.88
C GLY A 148 -30.22 -36.74 -27.97
N ILE A 149 -30.49 -35.54 -28.50
CA ILE A 149 -31.47 -35.30 -29.57
C ILE A 149 -31.14 -36.14 -30.82
N GLN A 150 -29.86 -36.20 -31.21
CA GLN A 150 -29.45 -37.02 -32.34
C GLN A 150 -29.60 -38.52 -32.08
N GLY A 151 -29.40 -38.96 -30.83
CA GLY A 151 -29.65 -40.34 -30.41
C GLY A 151 -31.11 -40.71 -30.55
N GLU A 152 -32.01 -39.86 -30.05
CA GLU A 152 -33.46 -40.04 -30.22
C GLU A 152 -33.85 -40.08 -31.70
N LEU A 153 -33.34 -39.15 -32.52
CA LEU A 153 -33.59 -39.14 -33.96
C LEU A 153 -33.13 -40.43 -34.66
N ALA A 154 -31.99 -40.99 -34.26
CA ALA A 154 -31.49 -42.25 -34.80
C ALA A 154 -32.39 -43.44 -34.38
N LEU A 155 -32.90 -43.45 -33.14
CA LEU A 155 -33.79 -44.50 -32.64
C LEU A 155 -35.14 -44.53 -33.35
N ILE A 156 -35.76 -43.36 -33.59
CA ILE A 156 -37.10 -43.29 -34.22
C ILE A 156 -37.08 -43.41 -35.75
N THR A 157 -35.91 -43.41 -36.38
CA THR A 157 -35.78 -43.62 -37.84
C THR A 157 -34.84 -44.79 -38.16
N PRO A 158 -35.24 -46.02 -37.81
CA PRO A 158 -34.43 -47.20 -38.02
C PRO A 158 -34.10 -47.41 -39.51
N GLY A 159 -32.86 -47.80 -39.81
CA GLY A 159 -32.39 -48.06 -41.18
C GLY A 159 -31.79 -46.83 -41.90
N SER A 160 -31.90 -45.64 -41.31
CA SER A 160 -31.23 -44.44 -41.82
C SER A 160 -29.76 -44.39 -41.38
N TRP A 161 -28.89 -45.10 -42.12
CA TRP A 161 -27.44 -45.16 -41.86
C TRP A 161 -26.79 -43.79 -41.60
N LEU A 162 -27.19 -42.74 -42.32
CA LEU A 162 -26.62 -41.39 -42.17
C LEU A 162 -26.83 -40.81 -40.76
N LYS A 163 -28.01 -41.06 -40.16
CA LYS A 163 -28.36 -40.56 -38.82
C LYS A 163 -27.65 -41.35 -37.73
N GLU A 164 -27.62 -42.67 -37.86
CA GLU A 164 -26.87 -43.55 -36.97
C GLU A 164 -25.37 -43.23 -36.98
N SER A 165 -24.79 -43.03 -38.17
CA SER A 165 -23.39 -42.66 -38.34
C SER A 165 -23.08 -41.28 -37.73
N ARG A 166 -23.98 -40.31 -37.90
CA ARG A 166 -23.84 -38.97 -37.29
C ARG A 166 -23.86 -39.05 -35.77
N TRP A 167 -24.85 -39.74 -35.19
CA TRP A 167 -24.94 -39.89 -33.73
C TRP A 167 -23.70 -40.59 -33.15
N LYS A 168 -23.23 -41.69 -33.77
CA LYS A 168 -22.00 -42.37 -33.35
C LYS A 168 -20.78 -41.45 -33.39
N ARG A 169 -20.65 -40.64 -34.45
CA ARG A 169 -19.57 -39.67 -34.60
C ARG A 169 -19.62 -38.59 -33.53
N ASP A 170 -20.80 -38.06 -33.23
CA ASP A 170 -20.95 -37.01 -32.23
C ASP A 170 -20.76 -37.55 -30.80
N LYS A 171 -21.12 -38.81 -30.53
CA LYS A 171 -20.77 -39.51 -29.28
C LYS A 171 -19.26 -39.68 -29.11
N GLU A 172 -18.57 -40.11 -30.18
CA GLU A 172 -17.11 -40.23 -30.17
C GLU A 172 -16.43 -38.86 -29.98
N LYS A 173 -16.96 -37.80 -30.61
CA LYS A 173 -16.49 -36.43 -30.37
C LYS A 173 -16.73 -36.01 -28.92
N SER A 174 -17.89 -36.28 -28.32
CA SER A 174 -18.16 -35.97 -26.91
C SER A 174 -17.16 -36.61 -25.98
N LYS A 175 -16.79 -37.88 -26.23
CA LYS A 175 -15.75 -38.56 -25.47
C LYS A 175 -14.41 -37.82 -25.57
N LYS A 176 -13.95 -37.50 -26.78
CA LYS A 176 -12.68 -36.77 -26.99
C LYS A 176 -12.69 -35.38 -26.37
N VAL A 177 -13.80 -34.65 -26.51
CA VAL A 177 -13.94 -33.32 -25.88
C VAL A 177 -13.95 -33.43 -24.36
N ALA A 178 -14.56 -34.46 -23.78
CA ALA A 178 -14.52 -34.72 -22.35
C ALA A 178 -13.09 -35.02 -21.85
N GLU A 179 -12.31 -35.82 -22.59
CA GLU A 179 -10.89 -36.09 -22.30
C GLU A 179 -10.06 -34.80 -22.33
N LEU A 180 -10.20 -33.98 -23.38
CA LEU A 180 -9.51 -32.70 -23.49
C LEU A 180 -9.90 -31.71 -22.38
N LEU A 181 -11.18 -31.67 -21.99
CA LEU A 181 -11.63 -30.85 -20.85
C LEU A 181 -11.02 -31.33 -19.54
N ALA A 182 -10.89 -32.65 -19.34
CA ALA A 182 -10.26 -33.23 -18.16
C ALA A 182 -8.76 -32.90 -18.10
N GLU A 183 -8.06 -32.93 -19.24
CA GLU A 183 -6.65 -32.49 -19.33
C GLU A 183 -6.50 -31.00 -18.98
N ARG A 184 -7.35 -30.13 -19.54
CA ARG A 184 -7.33 -28.70 -19.20
C ARG A 184 -7.70 -28.46 -17.73
N ALA A 185 -8.57 -29.29 -17.15
CA ALA A 185 -8.90 -29.23 -15.74
C ALA A 185 -7.74 -29.69 -14.85
N GLN A 186 -6.98 -30.70 -15.26
CA GLN A 186 -5.78 -31.15 -14.56
C GLN A 186 -4.74 -30.02 -14.51
N VAL A 187 -4.51 -29.33 -15.62
CA VAL A 187 -3.64 -28.14 -15.64
C VAL A 187 -4.16 -27.05 -14.71
N ALA A 188 -5.48 -26.78 -14.71
CA ALA A 188 -6.07 -25.81 -13.79
C ALA A 188 -5.92 -26.24 -12.32
N PHE A 189 -6.02 -27.53 -12.02
CA PHE A 189 -5.81 -28.10 -10.69
C PHE A 189 -4.35 -27.95 -10.24
N GLU A 190 -3.38 -28.24 -11.10
CA GLU A 190 -1.95 -28.04 -10.84
C GLU A 190 -1.59 -26.56 -10.63
N GLN A 191 -2.36 -25.65 -11.22
CA GLN A 191 -2.26 -24.20 -11.02
C GLN A 191 -3.07 -23.72 -9.80
N GLU A 192 -3.55 -24.62 -8.95
CA GLU A 192 -4.38 -24.34 -7.76
C GLU A 192 -5.69 -23.59 -8.08
N ASN A 193 -6.08 -23.55 -9.35
CA ASN A 193 -7.35 -22.97 -9.80
C ASN A 193 -8.46 -24.03 -9.71
N PHE A 194 -8.80 -24.39 -8.48
CA PHE A 194 -9.77 -25.44 -8.18
C PHE A 194 -11.17 -25.14 -8.74
N PHE A 195 -11.55 -23.86 -8.81
CA PHE A 195 -12.84 -23.45 -9.36
C PHE A 195 -12.95 -23.74 -10.86
N LEU A 196 -11.92 -23.37 -11.63
CA LEU A 196 -11.91 -23.67 -13.07
C LEU A 196 -11.84 -25.17 -13.31
N ALA A 197 -11.00 -25.89 -12.56
CA ALA A 197 -10.89 -27.34 -12.64
C ALA A 197 -12.24 -28.03 -12.41
N GLU A 198 -12.97 -27.66 -11.34
CA GLU A 198 -14.30 -28.20 -11.03
C GLU A 198 -15.32 -27.94 -12.14
N LYS A 199 -15.35 -26.72 -12.68
CA LYS A 199 -16.25 -26.35 -13.78
C LYS A 199 -16.00 -27.19 -15.03
N LEU A 200 -14.73 -27.33 -15.42
CA LEU A 200 -14.33 -28.10 -16.59
C LEU A 200 -14.61 -29.60 -16.42
N LEU A 201 -14.28 -30.17 -15.26
CA LEU A 201 -14.57 -31.58 -14.95
C LEU A 201 -16.07 -31.87 -14.89
N SER A 202 -16.88 -30.92 -14.39
CA SER A 202 -18.33 -31.07 -14.38
C SER A 202 -18.91 -31.11 -15.79
N LEU A 203 -18.40 -30.27 -16.69
CA LEU A 203 -18.80 -30.30 -18.11
C LEU A 203 -18.31 -31.58 -18.81
N ALA A 204 -17.08 -32.01 -18.54
CA ALA A 204 -16.52 -33.25 -19.05
C ALA A 204 -17.35 -34.47 -18.62
N TRP A 205 -17.71 -34.53 -17.33
CA TRP A 205 -18.55 -35.59 -16.77
C TRP A 205 -19.94 -35.62 -17.41
N GLN A 206 -20.57 -34.46 -17.64
CA GLN A 206 -21.87 -34.39 -18.32
C GLN A 206 -21.81 -34.86 -19.78
N LEU A 207 -20.68 -34.68 -20.46
CA LEU A 207 -20.48 -35.16 -21.82
C LEU A 207 -20.24 -36.67 -21.87
N ASN A 208 -19.38 -37.17 -20.99
CA ASN A 208 -19.02 -38.57 -20.92
C ASN A 208 -18.44 -38.92 -19.54
N PRO A 209 -19.23 -39.52 -18.63
CA PRO A 209 -18.74 -39.99 -17.34
C PRO A 209 -17.65 -41.05 -17.51
N MET A 210 -16.50 -40.87 -16.86
CA MET A 210 -15.37 -41.79 -16.91
C MET A 210 -14.67 -41.84 -15.54
N PRO A 211 -14.14 -43.00 -15.10
CA PRO A 211 -13.51 -43.14 -13.78
C PRO A 211 -12.40 -42.13 -13.49
N MET A 212 -11.61 -41.78 -14.51
CA MET A 212 -10.56 -40.76 -14.42
C MET A 212 -11.12 -39.38 -14.03
N ILE A 213 -12.27 -38.98 -14.60
CA ILE A 213 -12.91 -37.70 -14.30
C ILE A 213 -13.45 -37.70 -12.86
N ASP A 214 -14.04 -38.82 -12.42
CA ASP A 214 -14.54 -38.94 -11.04
C ASP A 214 -13.41 -38.82 -10.01
N ALA A 215 -12.27 -39.48 -10.25
CA ALA A 215 -11.08 -39.37 -9.40
C ALA A 215 -10.56 -37.92 -9.34
N LEU A 216 -10.47 -37.25 -10.48
CA LEU A 216 -10.05 -35.84 -10.54
C LEU A 216 -11.00 -34.92 -9.78
N LYS A 217 -12.32 -35.13 -9.91
CA LYS A 217 -13.32 -34.34 -9.17
C LYS A 217 -13.18 -34.52 -7.66
N GLN A 218 -12.89 -35.74 -7.20
CA GLN A 218 -12.61 -36.00 -5.78
C GLN A 218 -11.35 -35.26 -5.32
N SER A 219 -10.26 -35.33 -6.08
CA SER A 219 -9.02 -34.61 -5.72
C SER A 219 -9.22 -33.09 -5.67
N VAL A 220 -9.98 -32.51 -6.61
CA VAL A 220 -10.32 -31.08 -6.58
C VAL A 220 -11.12 -30.74 -5.32
N LEU A 221 -12.14 -31.53 -4.99
CA LEU A 221 -12.98 -31.30 -3.82
C LEU A 221 -12.20 -31.38 -2.50
N GLU A 222 -11.34 -32.37 -2.35
CA GLU A 222 -10.49 -32.54 -1.16
C GLU A 222 -9.54 -31.34 -0.97
N ASN A 223 -8.92 -30.86 -2.04
CA ASN A 223 -8.02 -29.71 -1.98
C ASN A 223 -8.77 -28.40 -1.69
N GLN A 224 -9.97 -28.20 -2.25
CA GLN A 224 -10.81 -27.04 -1.90
C GLN A 224 -11.17 -27.05 -0.40
N GLN A 225 -11.51 -28.22 0.15
CA GLN A 225 -11.82 -28.36 1.57
C GLN A 225 -10.59 -28.10 2.45
N LEU A 226 -9.42 -28.61 2.05
CA LEU A 226 -8.16 -28.37 2.76
C LEU A 226 -7.80 -26.88 2.77
N LEU A 227 -7.87 -26.22 1.61
CA LEU A 227 -7.60 -24.79 1.48
C LEU A 227 -8.56 -23.98 2.36
N THR A 228 -9.85 -24.31 2.36
CA THR A 228 -10.86 -23.63 3.19
C THR A 228 -10.53 -23.76 4.68
N LYS A 229 -10.13 -24.96 5.14
CA LYS A 229 -9.72 -25.19 6.54
C LYS A 229 -8.46 -24.38 6.90
N GLN A 230 -7.47 -24.31 6.01
CA GLN A 230 -6.26 -23.52 6.23
C GLN A 230 -6.57 -22.03 6.33
N LEU A 231 -7.41 -21.49 5.44
CA LEU A 231 -7.83 -20.09 5.48
C LEU A 231 -8.57 -19.74 6.78
N GLN A 232 -9.45 -20.63 7.24
CA GLN A 232 -10.14 -20.46 8.52
C GLN A 232 -9.18 -20.49 9.71
N ALA A 233 -8.16 -21.36 9.69
CA ALA A 233 -7.13 -21.41 10.73
C ALA A 233 -6.32 -20.10 10.79
N ILE A 234 -5.89 -19.58 9.64
CA ILE A 234 -5.17 -18.30 9.52
C ILE A 234 -6.03 -17.13 10.02
N GLU A 235 -7.31 -17.10 9.65
CA GLU A 235 -8.22 -16.05 10.10
C GLU A 235 -8.43 -16.09 11.62
N ASN A 236 -8.59 -17.28 12.18
CA ASN A 236 -8.73 -17.47 13.63
C ASN A 236 -7.46 -17.05 14.38
N GLU A 237 -6.28 -17.41 13.88
CA GLU A 237 -4.99 -16.99 14.46
C GLU A 237 -4.84 -15.46 14.43
N LYS A 238 -5.19 -14.83 13.30
CA LYS A 238 -5.17 -13.37 13.18
C LYS A 238 -6.11 -12.69 14.19
N ARG A 239 -7.33 -13.22 14.34
CA ARG A 239 -8.31 -12.73 15.33
C ARG A 239 -7.78 -12.88 16.75
N GLN A 240 -7.15 -14.02 17.08
CA GLN A 240 -6.55 -14.25 18.39
C GLN A 240 -5.39 -13.30 18.66
N SER A 241 -4.47 -13.14 17.71
CA SER A 241 -3.34 -12.21 17.82
C SER A 241 -3.81 -10.77 18.01
N GLN A 242 -4.83 -10.34 17.26
CA GLN A 242 -5.41 -9.00 17.42
C GLN A 242 -6.09 -8.82 18.79
N ALA A 243 -6.84 -9.82 19.25
CA ALA A 243 -7.46 -9.78 20.58
C ALA A 243 -6.40 -9.74 21.69
N GLU A 244 -5.31 -10.50 21.56
CA GLU A 244 -4.20 -10.48 22.51
C GLU A 244 -3.47 -9.14 22.51
N ASN A 245 -3.19 -8.56 21.34
CA ASN A 245 -2.57 -7.23 21.24
C ASN A 245 -3.46 -6.14 21.88
N ASN A 246 -4.77 -6.17 21.61
CA ASN A 246 -5.72 -5.25 22.24
C ASN A 246 -5.73 -5.40 23.76
N ARG A 247 -5.69 -6.64 24.28
CA ARG A 247 -5.58 -6.91 25.72
C ARG A 247 -4.29 -6.36 26.31
N ARG A 248 -3.15 -6.56 25.64
CA ARG A 248 -1.85 -6.02 26.07
C ARG A 248 -1.86 -4.49 26.09
N GLN A 249 -2.42 -3.84 25.06
CA GLN A 249 -2.55 -2.38 25.02
C GLN A 249 -3.44 -1.85 26.16
N GLN A 250 -4.59 -2.51 26.41
CA GLN A 250 -5.46 -2.14 27.53
C GLN A 250 -4.75 -2.30 28.88
N GLN A 251 -3.99 -3.38 29.07
CA GLN A 251 -3.20 -3.58 30.29
C GLN A 251 -2.18 -2.46 30.50
N VAL A 252 -1.42 -2.08 29.46
CA VAL A 252 -0.46 -0.97 29.54
C VAL A 252 -1.14 0.34 29.94
N VAL A 253 -2.33 0.64 29.39
CA VAL A 253 -3.09 1.84 29.76
C VAL A 253 -3.54 1.79 31.22
N ILE A 254 -4.06 0.65 31.68
CA ILE A 254 -4.50 0.45 33.07
C ILE A 254 -3.32 0.60 34.04
N GLU A 255 -2.18 -0.01 33.73
CA GLU A 255 -0.97 0.09 34.55
C GLU A 255 -0.42 1.51 34.61
N SER A 256 -0.36 2.20 33.46
CA SER A 256 0.10 3.59 33.38
C SER A 256 -0.81 4.51 34.19
N ARG A 257 -2.12 4.34 34.08
CA ARG A 257 -3.12 5.07 34.88
C ARG A 257 -2.96 4.80 36.36
N ARG A 258 -2.80 3.54 36.78
CA ARG A 258 -2.57 3.17 38.19
C ARG A 258 -1.31 3.83 38.74
N LYS A 259 -0.20 3.80 38.00
CA LYS A 259 1.06 4.46 38.41
C LYS A 259 0.86 5.97 38.57
N MET A 260 0.21 6.62 37.60
CA MET A 260 -0.03 8.05 37.63
C MET A 260 -0.94 8.47 38.80
N ARG A 261 -1.99 7.69 39.08
CA ARG A 261 -2.82 7.90 40.28
C ARG A 261 -2.01 7.77 41.57
N GLY A 262 -1.15 6.77 41.68
CA GLY A 262 -0.25 6.62 42.84
C GLY A 262 0.63 7.84 43.07
N ILE A 263 1.20 8.41 42.00
CA ILE A 263 2.01 9.64 42.07
C ILE A 263 1.16 10.83 42.54
N LEU A 264 -0.02 11.02 41.95
CA LEU A 264 -0.92 12.13 42.31
C LEU A 264 -1.44 12.02 43.74
N ASN A 265 -1.73 10.81 44.23
CA ASN A 265 -2.15 10.61 45.62
C ASN A 265 -1.04 10.98 46.61
N VAL A 266 0.22 10.66 46.30
CA VAL A 266 1.36 11.10 47.13
C VAL A 266 1.47 12.63 47.12
N SER A 267 1.43 13.27 45.96
CA SER A 267 1.51 14.74 45.85
C SER A 267 0.31 15.46 46.49
N LEU A 268 -0.87 14.84 46.48
CA LEU A 268 -2.05 15.33 47.18
C LEU A 268 -1.81 15.36 48.69
N LEU A 269 -1.36 14.24 49.27
CA LEU A 269 -1.08 14.15 50.71
C LEU A 269 -0.03 15.17 51.14
N GLU A 270 1.06 15.32 50.37
CA GLU A 270 2.09 16.34 50.63
C GLU A 270 1.52 17.76 50.60
N ALA A 271 0.63 18.08 49.65
CA ALA A 271 -0.01 19.40 49.59
C ALA A 271 -0.94 19.65 50.79
N VAL A 272 -1.64 18.62 51.27
CA VAL A 272 -2.47 18.71 52.48
C VAL A 272 -1.60 18.95 53.71
N GLU A 273 -0.52 18.20 53.88
CA GLU A 273 0.43 18.38 55.00
C GLU A 273 1.04 19.80 55.02
N ASN A 274 1.35 20.34 53.84
CA ASN A 274 1.88 21.69 53.69
C ASN A 274 0.81 22.80 53.73
N HIS A 275 -0.46 22.45 53.97
CA HIS A 275 -1.60 23.38 54.02
C HIS A 275 -1.82 24.17 52.72
N GLU A 276 -1.44 23.59 51.57
CA GLU A 276 -1.56 24.20 50.24
C GLU A 276 -2.90 23.83 49.58
N LEU A 277 -4.01 24.35 50.10
CA LEU A 277 -5.38 23.94 49.73
C LEU A 277 -5.68 23.96 48.22
N ILE A 278 -5.27 25.02 47.51
CA ILE A 278 -5.52 25.15 46.06
C ILE A 278 -4.80 24.05 45.27
N LYS A 279 -3.56 23.71 45.64
CA LYS A 279 -2.80 22.65 44.98
C LYS A 279 -3.39 21.27 45.29
N ALA A 280 -3.84 21.05 46.52
CA ALA A 280 -4.53 19.82 46.89
C ALA A 280 -5.80 19.61 46.06
N LEU A 281 -6.64 20.64 45.90
CA LEU A 281 -7.84 20.56 45.05
C LEU A 281 -7.51 20.36 43.56
N ASP A 282 -6.42 20.94 43.05
CA ASP A 282 -5.93 20.68 41.69
C ASP A 282 -5.51 19.21 41.49
N TYR A 283 -4.86 18.59 42.47
CA TYR A 283 -4.54 17.15 42.40
C TYR A 283 -5.78 16.27 42.43
N VAL A 284 -6.80 16.61 43.24
CA VAL A 284 -8.08 15.90 43.24
C VAL A 284 -8.77 16.01 41.87
N ALA A 285 -8.75 17.20 41.26
CA ALA A 285 -9.28 17.39 39.91
C ALA A 285 -8.55 16.51 38.88
N LYS A 286 -7.21 16.42 38.96
CA LYS A 286 -6.40 15.54 38.09
C LYS A 286 -6.71 14.05 38.32
N LEU A 287 -6.91 13.62 39.57
CA LEU A 287 -7.31 12.25 39.89
C LEU A 287 -8.67 11.88 39.28
N LYS A 288 -9.62 12.81 39.34
CA LYS A 288 -10.95 12.68 38.73
C LYS A 288 -10.90 12.57 37.21
N LEU A 289 -9.94 13.23 36.56
CA LEU A 289 -9.71 13.09 35.12
C LEU A 289 -9.12 11.72 34.74
N LEU A 290 -8.39 11.08 35.64
CA LEU A 290 -7.82 9.74 35.41
C LEU A 290 -8.82 8.61 35.68
N GLY A 291 -9.93 8.87 36.36
CA GLY A 291 -10.99 7.91 36.62
C GLY A 291 -11.90 8.37 37.75
N GLU A 292 -12.87 7.52 38.12
CA GLU A 292 -13.70 7.79 39.29
C GLU A 292 -12.85 7.95 40.55
N LEU A 293 -13.24 8.89 41.40
CA LEU A 293 -12.64 9.06 42.71
C LEU A 293 -13.17 7.96 43.63
N ASP A 294 -12.31 7.41 44.49
CA ASP A 294 -12.76 6.52 45.54
C ASP A 294 -13.43 7.28 46.69
N GLU A 295 -14.06 6.56 47.62
CA GLU A 295 -14.79 7.16 48.74
C GLU A 295 -13.89 8.04 49.62
N SER A 296 -12.62 7.68 49.79
CA SER A 296 -11.66 8.44 50.59
C SER A 296 -11.22 9.73 49.88
N GLU A 297 -11.00 9.66 48.57
CA GLU A 297 -10.66 10.81 47.72
C GLU A 297 -11.84 11.79 47.65
N VAL A 298 -13.08 11.29 47.61
CA VAL A 298 -14.30 12.12 47.65
C VAL A 298 -14.45 12.83 48.99
N ALA A 299 -14.31 12.12 50.11
CA ALA A 299 -14.40 12.71 51.44
C ALA A 299 -13.33 13.79 51.64
N LEU A 300 -12.08 13.50 51.25
CA LEU A 300 -10.98 14.45 51.34
C LEU A 300 -11.23 15.70 50.47
N ALA A 301 -11.79 15.53 49.28
CA ALA A 301 -12.15 16.66 48.41
C ALA A 301 -13.17 17.60 49.07
N GLN A 302 -14.17 17.02 49.75
CA GLN A 302 -15.20 17.79 50.45
C GLN A 302 -14.61 18.55 51.64
N ASP A 303 -13.78 17.88 52.44
CA ASP A 303 -13.11 18.50 53.58
C ASP A 303 -12.21 19.67 53.13
N LEU A 304 -11.45 19.50 52.05
CA LEU A 304 -10.61 20.55 51.47
C LEU A 304 -11.44 21.74 50.96
N SER A 305 -12.59 21.49 50.36
CA SER A 305 -13.49 22.56 49.90
C SER A 305 -14.05 23.35 51.07
N ILE A 306 -14.51 22.67 52.13
CA ILE A 306 -15.03 23.33 53.35
C ILE A 306 -13.94 24.16 54.01
N LEU A 307 -12.70 23.65 54.09
CA LEU A 307 -11.56 24.37 54.63
C LEU A 307 -11.22 25.61 53.80
N LEU A 308 -11.27 25.50 52.47
CA LEU A 308 -11.03 26.62 51.57
C LEU A 308 -12.08 27.73 51.77
N ASP A 309 -13.36 27.36 51.78
CA ASP A 309 -14.48 28.30 51.96
C ASP A 309 -14.37 29.04 53.29
N LYS A 310 -14.07 28.30 54.36
CA LYS A 310 -13.83 28.88 55.69
C LYS A 310 -12.64 29.84 55.69
N GLN A 311 -11.53 29.48 55.07
CA GLN A 311 -10.34 30.34 55.03
C GLN A 311 -10.59 31.61 54.21
N VAL A 312 -11.40 31.54 53.15
CA VAL A 312 -11.86 32.71 52.41
C VAL A 312 -12.71 33.61 53.30
N GLU A 313 -13.70 33.06 54.00
CA GLU A 313 -14.59 33.79 54.91
C GLU A 313 -13.83 34.44 56.09
N ASP A 314 -12.89 33.73 56.69
CA ASP A 314 -12.04 34.22 57.78
C ASP A 314 -11.20 35.42 57.32
N ASN A 315 -10.60 35.35 56.12
CA ASN A 315 -9.85 36.46 55.53
C ASN A 315 -10.76 37.67 55.20
N VAL A 316 -11.98 37.42 54.71
CA VAL A 316 -12.96 38.49 54.46
C VAL A 316 -13.36 39.20 55.75
N SER A 317 -13.70 38.41 56.77
CA SER A 317 -14.10 38.91 58.10
C SER A 317 -12.98 39.68 58.79
N LEU A 318 -11.75 39.16 58.74
CA LEU A 318 -10.57 39.84 59.26
C LEU A 318 -10.34 41.20 58.57
N GLY A 319 -10.56 41.27 57.26
CA GLY A 319 -10.49 42.53 56.53
C GLY A 319 -11.55 43.53 56.98
N VAL A 320 -12.79 43.07 57.23
CA VAL A 320 -13.88 43.90 57.77
C VAL A 320 -13.54 44.44 59.16
N GLU A 321 -12.96 43.61 60.03
CA GLU A 321 -12.53 44.01 61.37
C GLU A 321 -11.46 45.11 61.30
N TYR A 322 -10.40 44.90 60.52
CA TYR A 322 -9.35 45.91 60.32
C TYR A 322 -9.90 47.21 59.74
N TYR A 323 -10.86 47.12 58.82
CA TYR A 323 -11.51 48.27 58.23
C TYR A 323 -12.31 49.07 59.26
N GLY A 324 -13.05 48.38 60.14
CA GLY A 324 -13.87 48.98 61.20
C GLY A 324 -13.06 49.82 62.21
N VAL A 325 -11.80 49.42 62.48
CA VAL A 325 -10.88 50.15 63.35
C VAL A 325 -9.94 51.13 62.60
N GLY A 326 -10.21 51.39 61.32
CA GLY A 326 -9.48 52.36 60.50
C GLY A 326 -8.11 51.89 59.98
N GLN A 327 -7.78 50.60 60.11
CA GLN A 327 -6.53 50.00 59.62
C GLN A 327 -6.66 49.56 58.15
N TYR A 328 -6.96 50.49 57.25
CA TYR A 328 -7.34 50.19 55.85
C TYR A 328 -6.31 49.41 55.03
N ILE A 329 -5.00 49.61 55.26
CA ILE A 329 -3.95 48.87 54.53
C ILE A 329 -3.96 47.38 54.92
N LYS A 330 -4.16 47.07 56.20
CA LYS A 330 -4.26 45.68 56.69
C LYS A 330 -5.56 45.03 56.23
N ALA A 331 -6.65 45.81 56.18
CA ALA A 331 -7.93 45.35 55.61
C ALA A 331 -7.79 44.88 54.16
N ILE A 332 -7.14 45.71 53.32
CA ILE A 332 -6.85 45.36 51.92
C ILE A 332 -5.96 44.11 51.84
N GLY A 333 -4.97 43.96 52.73
CA GLY A 333 -4.12 42.77 52.81
C GLY A 333 -4.91 41.49 53.06
N ALA A 334 -5.83 41.51 54.04
CA ALA A 334 -6.68 40.36 54.36
C ALA A 334 -7.63 40.00 53.20
N TRP A 335 -8.26 40.99 52.56
CA TRP A 335 -9.09 40.75 51.38
C TRP A 335 -8.31 40.26 50.15
N LYS A 336 -7.07 40.71 49.96
CA LYS A 336 -6.19 40.17 48.92
C LYS A 336 -5.82 38.71 49.18
N ASN A 337 -5.66 38.32 50.45
CA ASN A 337 -5.48 36.91 50.81
C ASN A 337 -6.73 36.07 50.52
N ALA A 338 -7.94 36.61 50.75
CA ALA A 338 -9.18 35.96 50.32
C ALA A 338 -9.25 35.78 48.79
N LEU A 339 -8.89 36.82 48.03
CA LEU A 339 -8.89 36.77 46.55
C LEU A 339 -7.81 35.86 45.96
N ALA A 340 -6.72 35.59 46.70
CA ALA A 340 -5.73 34.60 46.29
C ALA A 340 -6.29 33.16 46.33
N LEU A 341 -7.33 32.92 47.15
CA LEU A 341 -8.00 31.63 47.30
C LEU A 341 -9.30 31.54 46.48
N ALA A 342 -10.04 32.65 46.37
CA ALA A 342 -11.25 32.79 45.57
C ALA A 342 -11.19 34.08 44.73
N PRO A 343 -10.60 34.04 43.52
CA PRO A 343 -10.35 35.24 42.71
C PRO A 343 -11.60 36.03 42.32
N ASP A 344 -12.77 35.39 42.36
CA ASP A 344 -14.09 35.92 42.01
C ASP A 344 -14.93 36.33 43.24
N ASN A 345 -14.34 36.39 44.44
CA ASN A 345 -15.06 36.83 45.64
C ASN A 345 -15.48 38.31 45.56
N GLU A 346 -16.74 38.54 45.22
CA GLU A 346 -17.31 39.88 45.00
C GLU A 346 -17.23 40.78 46.24
N GLN A 347 -17.42 40.23 47.45
CA GLN A 347 -17.38 40.98 48.69
C GLN A 347 -15.97 41.55 48.95
N ALA A 348 -14.94 40.72 48.79
CA ALA A 348 -13.55 41.14 48.94
C ALA A 348 -13.18 42.22 47.91
N LEU A 349 -13.60 42.09 46.65
CA LEU A 349 -13.37 43.09 45.60
C LEU A 349 -14.03 44.43 45.95
N GLU A 350 -15.30 44.42 46.36
CA GLU A 350 -16.04 45.64 46.73
C GLU A 350 -15.38 46.34 47.94
N HIS A 351 -15.03 45.55 48.95
CA HIS A 351 -14.41 46.05 50.17
C HIS A 351 -13.04 46.68 49.92
N ILE A 352 -12.19 46.06 49.09
CA ILE A 352 -10.92 46.64 48.65
C ILE A 352 -11.16 48.00 47.96
N GLY A 353 -12.06 48.06 46.97
CA GLY A 353 -12.36 49.30 46.25
C GLY A 353 -12.89 50.41 47.16
N ARG A 354 -13.64 50.06 48.21
CA ARG A 354 -14.09 51.01 49.23
C ARG A 354 -12.94 51.54 50.09
N ALA A 355 -12.05 50.66 50.56
CA ALA A 355 -10.90 51.05 51.38
C ALA A 355 -9.87 51.88 50.62
N GLU A 356 -9.63 51.57 49.34
CA GLU A 356 -8.74 52.35 48.47
C GLU A 356 -9.22 53.79 48.30
N ARG A 357 -10.52 54.00 48.06
CA ARG A 357 -11.12 55.36 47.99
C ARG A 357 -10.93 56.16 49.28
N ILE A 358 -11.03 55.50 50.45
CA ILE A 358 -10.83 56.16 51.74
C ILE A 358 -9.37 56.53 51.95
N LEU A 359 -8.44 55.62 51.64
CA LEU A 359 -7.01 55.89 51.72
C LEU A 359 -6.61 57.06 50.83
N GLU A 360 -7.12 57.10 49.60
CA GLU A 360 -6.89 58.20 48.66
C GLU A 360 -7.41 59.53 49.24
N LYS A 361 -8.62 59.55 49.79
CA LYS A 361 -9.19 60.75 50.41
C LYS A 361 -8.39 61.21 51.64
N LEU A 362 -7.96 60.28 52.49
CA LEU A 362 -7.13 60.57 53.67
C LEU A 362 -5.74 61.09 53.28
N GLN A 363 -5.17 60.58 52.18
CA GLN A 363 -3.90 61.06 51.64
C GLN A 363 -4.05 62.49 51.11
N ARG A 364 -5.06 62.76 50.27
CA ARG A 364 -5.36 64.12 49.78
C ARG A 364 -5.57 65.13 50.92
N LEU A 365 -6.28 64.74 51.98
CA LEU A 365 -6.48 65.58 53.16
C LEU A 365 -5.18 65.84 53.95
N ARG A 366 -4.28 64.86 54.00
CA ARG A 366 -2.96 64.99 54.62
C ARG A 366 -2.05 65.92 53.82
N ASP A 367 -2.07 65.80 52.50
CA ASP A 367 -1.25 66.60 51.59
C ASP A 367 -1.72 68.06 51.60
N SER A 368 -3.04 68.30 51.54
CA SER A 368 -3.64 69.63 51.70
C SER A 368 -3.32 70.28 53.07
N LYS A 369 -3.32 69.51 54.17
CA LYS A 369 -2.92 70.02 55.49
C LYS A 369 -1.42 70.30 55.60
N LYS A 370 -0.56 69.59 54.88
CA LYS A 370 0.88 69.86 54.84
C LYS A 370 1.19 71.13 54.05
N GLU A 371 0.50 71.34 52.93
CA GLU A 371 0.60 72.55 52.12
C GLU A 371 0.11 73.79 52.87
N ALA A 372 -0.99 73.69 53.62
CA ALA A 372 -1.51 74.77 54.45
C ALA A 372 -0.67 75.08 55.71
N SER A 373 0.18 74.14 56.17
CA SER A 373 1.10 74.34 57.32
C SER A 373 2.47 74.89 56.91
N GLN A 374 2.74 75.00 55.60
CA GLN A 374 4.00 75.50 55.02
C GLN A 374 3.85 76.89 54.40
N GLN A 375 2.63 77.44 54.40
CA GLN A 375 2.30 78.85 54.16
C GLN A 375 2.11 79.55 55.50
#